data_AF-A0A6N3AKI9-F1
#
_entry.id   AF-A0A6N3AKI9-F1
#
_cell.length_a   1.000
_cell.length_b   1.000
_cell.length_c   1.000
_cell.angle_alpha   90.00
_cell.angle_beta   90.00
_cell.angle_gamma   90.00
#
_symmetry.space_group_name_H-M   'P 1'
#
loop_
_entity.id
_entity.type
_entity.pdbx_description
1 polymer ?
#
loop_
_entity_poly.entity_id
_entity_poly.type
_entity_poly.pdbx_seq_one_letter_code
_entity_poly.pdbx_strand_id
1 'polypeptide(L)'
;MAGMNDKDYYAILGVDKDASAKDIQKAFQQKARKLHPDVNKEPDAEERFKEVSEAYAVLSDEQKRARYDAMRSGNPFAAAGGPAPASGGYSGGYTGFGGFGFPFGGMGGFSTQRRRGASAYNPSIGADVVVEVKLSREQARDGARVAVKYPRYESCDNCHGSGSVASEHHRACPTCGGTGSIAVDLGMFGMGQARMVCPECGGSGKVVADPCPVCGGEGRTRVQGEAVVEFPVGTHDGDLVRMKGRGNAGTNGGETGDLVGRAHVSAERLEGRARSGFYTLGLVTPFLVLSSFSGTFSMFLLLCAIPLVMGLVMVLSDDVFHRSGLWWKRGLQVFASGVSNGLLFALISVWFSSCTQAMFLGPYRYM
;
A
#
# COMPACT_ATOMS: atom_id res chain seq x y z
N MET A 1 23.29 21.08 -22.34
CA MET A 1 23.10 20.67 -20.93
C MET A 1 24.17 19.64 -20.62
N ALA A 2 25.33 20.08 -20.14
CA ALA A 2 26.39 19.19 -19.70
C ALA A 2 25.93 18.47 -18.42
N GLY A 3 26.04 17.14 -18.40
CA GLY A 3 25.64 16.33 -17.26
C GLY A 3 26.50 16.63 -16.02
N MET A 4 26.03 16.23 -14.84
CA MET A 4 26.72 16.33 -13.54
C MET A 4 28.15 15.75 -13.48
N ASN A 5 28.69 15.24 -14.60
CA ASN A 5 30.05 14.71 -14.73
C ASN A 5 31.12 15.74 -15.14
N ASP A 6 30.75 16.99 -15.47
CA ASP A 6 31.73 17.99 -15.98
C ASP A 6 32.11 19.09 -14.97
N LYS A 7 31.54 19.13 -13.76
CA LYS A 7 31.88 20.15 -12.75
C LYS A 7 32.96 19.66 -11.78
N ASP A 8 34.16 20.24 -11.89
CA ASP A 8 35.26 19.97 -10.96
C ASP A 8 35.14 20.87 -9.70
N TYR A 9 34.63 20.30 -8.60
CA TYR A 9 34.41 21.03 -7.34
C TYR A 9 35.73 21.52 -6.72
N TYR A 10 36.86 20.87 -7.00
CA TYR A 10 38.18 21.34 -6.57
C TYR A 10 38.58 22.61 -7.34
N ALA A 11 38.32 22.65 -8.65
CA ALA A 11 38.54 23.84 -9.46
C ALA A 11 37.60 25.00 -9.06
N ILE A 12 36.34 24.70 -8.74
CA ILE A 12 35.35 25.70 -8.28
C ILE A 12 35.78 26.31 -6.94
N LEU A 13 36.32 25.52 -5.99
CA LEU A 13 36.89 26.05 -4.75
C LEU A 13 38.31 26.61 -4.92
N GLY A 14 39.00 26.27 -6.00
CA GLY A 14 40.37 26.72 -6.30
C GLY A 14 41.41 26.09 -5.38
N VAL A 15 41.18 24.85 -4.98
CA VAL A 15 42.02 24.08 -4.06
C VAL A 15 42.51 22.81 -4.76
N ASP A 16 43.65 22.30 -4.32
CA ASP A 16 44.18 21.04 -4.86
C ASP A 16 43.34 19.84 -4.41
N LYS A 17 43.39 18.74 -5.18
CA LYS A 17 42.71 17.47 -4.87
C LYS A 17 43.16 16.87 -3.54
N ASP A 18 44.40 17.14 -3.13
CA ASP A 18 44.99 16.65 -1.88
C ASP A 18 44.81 17.66 -0.72
N ALA A 19 44.01 18.71 -0.92
CA ALA A 19 43.77 19.74 0.10
C ALA A 19 43.11 19.17 1.36
N SER A 20 43.58 19.62 2.52
CA SER A 20 43.00 19.23 3.81
C SER A 20 41.62 19.87 4.00
N ALA A 21 40.79 19.30 4.89
CA ALA A 21 39.48 19.86 5.22
C ALA A 21 39.57 21.34 5.70
N LYS A 22 40.68 21.70 6.37
CA LYS A 22 40.94 23.08 6.82
C LYS A 22 41.23 24.02 5.65
N ASP A 23 41.94 23.55 4.62
CA ASP A 23 42.25 24.35 3.44
C ASP A 23 41.01 24.57 2.57
N ILE A 24 40.15 23.54 2.45
CA ILE A 24 38.85 23.60 1.78
C ILE A 24 37.93 24.61 2.49
N GLN A 25 37.86 24.56 3.82
CA GLN A 25 37.08 25.51 4.61
C GLN A 25 37.60 26.95 4.47
N LYS A 26 38.92 27.14 4.47
CA LYS A 26 39.54 28.45 4.31
C LYS A 26 39.29 29.05 2.92
N ALA A 27 39.39 28.24 1.87
CA ALA A 27 39.10 28.65 0.50
C ALA A 27 37.62 29.01 0.30
N PHE A 28 36.71 28.22 0.89
CA PHE A 28 35.28 28.53 0.90
C PHE A 28 35.00 29.88 1.58
N GLN A 29 35.55 30.12 2.78
CA GLN A 29 35.35 31.38 3.49
C GLN A 29 35.87 32.60 2.71
N GLN A 30 37.00 32.46 2.02
CA GLN A 30 37.55 33.54 1.19
C GLN A 30 36.70 33.83 -0.04
N LYS A 31 36.17 32.80 -0.71
CA LYS A 31 35.28 32.97 -1.86
C LYS A 31 33.89 33.44 -1.46
N ALA A 32 33.34 32.93 -0.37
CA ALA A 32 32.05 33.33 0.18
C ALA A 32 32.02 34.81 0.56
N ARG A 33 33.12 35.36 1.11
CA ARG A 33 33.22 36.80 1.41
C ARG A 33 33.33 37.68 0.16
N LYS A 34 33.95 37.17 -0.91
CA LYS A 34 34.11 37.89 -2.19
C LYS A 34 32.85 37.85 -3.06
N LEU A 35 32.07 36.78 -2.95
CA LEU A 35 30.86 36.53 -3.75
C LEU A 35 29.57 36.76 -2.95
N HIS A 36 29.66 37.30 -1.73
CA HIS A 36 28.47 37.57 -0.92
C HIS A 36 27.61 38.63 -1.63
N PRO A 37 26.28 38.43 -1.74
CA PRO A 37 25.38 39.35 -2.46
C PRO A 37 25.37 40.77 -1.90
N ASP A 38 25.70 40.94 -0.61
CA ASP A 38 25.84 42.27 0.01
C ASP A 38 27.15 42.98 -0.34
N VAL A 39 28.20 42.23 -0.75
CA VAL A 39 29.55 42.76 -1.00
C VAL A 39 29.85 42.88 -2.49
N ASN A 40 29.35 41.94 -3.30
CA ASN A 40 29.47 41.97 -4.76
C ASN A 40 28.08 42.01 -5.41
N LYS A 41 27.81 43.09 -6.16
CA LYS A 41 26.52 43.35 -6.85
C LYS A 41 26.55 42.98 -8.34
N GLU A 42 27.55 42.23 -8.79
CA GLU A 42 27.57 41.70 -10.15
C GLU A 42 26.43 40.67 -10.35
N PRO A 43 25.78 40.64 -11.54
CA PRO A 43 24.64 39.77 -11.80
C PRO A 43 24.99 38.27 -11.79
N ASP A 44 26.27 37.92 -11.89
CA ASP A 44 26.79 36.55 -11.85
C ASP A 44 27.32 36.13 -10.46
N ALA A 45 27.34 37.03 -9.47
CA ALA A 45 27.86 36.75 -8.13
C ALA A 45 27.00 35.72 -7.38
N GLU A 46 25.67 35.78 -7.52
CA GLU A 46 24.75 34.83 -6.88
C GLU A 46 24.90 33.40 -7.44
N GLU A 47 25.09 33.27 -8.75
CA GLU A 47 25.29 31.98 -9.41
C GLU A 47 26.63 31.35 -8.98
N ARG A 48 27.71 32.14 -9.01
CA ARG A 48 29.02 31.68 -8.52
C ARG A 48 29.02 31.33 -7.04
N PHE A 49 28.25 32.05 -6.21
CA PHE A 49 28.11 31.75 -4.80
C PHE A 49 27.39 30.41 -4.56
N LYS A 50 26.36 30.10 -5.36
CA LYS A 50 25.66 28.82 -5.33
C LYS A 50 26.61 27.67 -5.70
N GLU A 51 27.42 27.82 -6.74
CA GLU A 51 28.39 26.79 -7.15
C GLU A 51 29.47 26.55 -6.10
N VAL A 52 29.97 27.61 -5.45
CA VAL A 52 30.96 27.52 -4.36
C VAL A 52 30.37 26.83 -3.12
N SER A 53 29.09 27.08 -2.83
CA SER A 53 28.38 26.45 -1.71
C SER A 53 28.10 24.97 -1.96
N GLU A 54 27.74 24.61 -3.20
CA GLU A 54 27.57 23.22 -3.62
C GLU A 54 28.89 22.44 -3.51
N ALA A 55 29.99 23.02 -4.02
CA ALA A 55 31.32 22.42 -3.93
C ALA A 55 31.75 22.16 -2.47
N TYR A 56 31.51 23.13 -1.58
CA TYR A 56 31.81 22.95 -0.15
C TYR A 56 30.93 21.89 0.51
N ALA A 57 29.64 21.80 0.18
CA ALA A 57 28.73 20.81 0.75
C ALA A 57 29.11 19.36 0.43
N VAL A 58 29.80 19.14 -0.70
CA VAL A 58 30.32 17.84 -1.13
C VAL A 58 31.72 17.59 -0.54
N LEU A 59 32.62 18.58 -0.58
CA LEU A 59 34.02 18.41 -0.21
C LEU A 59 34.31 18.56 1.31
N SER A 60 33.39 19.12 2.09
CA SER A 60 33.57 19.30 3.55
C SER A 60 33.34 18.03 4.36
N ASP A 61 32.57 17.07 3.85
CA ASP A 61 32.29 15.79 4.51
C ASP A 61 33.12 14.68 3.86
N GLU A 62 33.86 13.94 4.68
CA GLU A 62 34.80 12.91 4.22
C GLU A 62 34.09 11.79 3.41
N GLN A 63 32.88 11.40 3.80
CA GLN A 63 32.12 10.37 3.09
C GLN A 63 31.58 10.86 1.76
N LYS A 64 31.15 12.13 1.68
CA LYS A 64 30.69 12.74 0.42
C LYS A 64 31.85 13.00 -0.54
N ARG A 65 32.99 13.46 -0.03
CA ARG A 65 34.24 13.63 -0.79
C ARG A 65 34.70 12.31 -1.40
N ALA A 66 34.77 11.24 -0.60
CA ALA A 66 35.16 9.92 -1.08
C ALA A 66 34.22 9.38 -2.18
N ARG A 67 32.92 9.64 -2.08
CA ARG A 67 31.94 9.29 -3.13
C ARG A 67 32.11 10.11 -4.40
N TYR A 68 32.38 11.41 -4.26
CA TYR A 68 32.66 12.30 -5.38
C TYR A 68 33.93 11.88 -6.13
N ASP A 69 35.01 11.58 -5.41
CA ASP A 69 36.28 11.12 -5.99
C ASP A 69 36.15 9.74 -6.66
N ALA A 70 35.34 8.83 -6.08
CA ALA A 70 34.99 7.54 -6.68
C ALA A 70 34.18 7.67 -7.97
N MET A 71 33.22 8.61 -8.01
CA MET A 71 32.40 8.87 -9.20
C MET A 71 33.24 9.53 -10.32
N ARG A 72 34.13 10.47 -9.97
CA ARG A 72 35.03 11.15 -10.90
C ARG A 72 36.08 10.23 -11.51
N SER A 73 36.59 9.26 -10.76
CA SER A 73 37.56 8.26 -11.24
C SER A 73 36.95 7.18 -12.15
N GLY A 74 35.65 7.28 -12.46
CA GLY A 74 34.97 6.37 -13.39
C GLY A 74 34.63 5.01 -12.79
N ASN A 75 34.69 4.84 -11.46
CA ASN A 75 34.42 3.58 -10.79
C ASN A 75 33.25 3.72 -9.78
N PRO A 76 31.99 3.50 -10.22
CA PRO A 76 30.78 3.71 -9.39
C PRO A 76 30.69 2.86 -8.12
N PHE A 77 31.60 1.91 -7.94
CA PHE A 77 31.60 0.95 -6.83
C PHE A 77 32.76 1.13 -5.84
N ALA A 78 33.66 2.10 -6.01
CA ALA A 78 34.82 2.24 -5.13
C ALA A 78 34.48 2.73 -3.70
N ALA A 79 33.36 3.42 -3.49
CA ALA A 79 32.94 3.90 -2.17
C ALA A 79 32.10 2.89 -1.34
N ALA A 80 31.94 1.65 -1.82
CA ALA A 80 31.16 0.62 -1.13
C ALA A 80 31.99 -0.36 -0.27
N GLY A 81 33.32 -0.18 -0.21
CA GLY A 81 34.24 -1.11 0.45
C GLY A 81 34.99 -0.47 1.63
N GLY A 82 34.32 -0.24 2.75
CA GLY A 82 34.99 0.16 4.00
C GLY A 82 34.10 -0.08 5.22
N PRO A 83 34.55 -0.81 6.26
CA PRO A 83 33.76 -1.07 7.45
C PRO A 83 33.75 0.16 8.37
N ALA A 84 32.61 0.83 8.50
CA ALA A 84 32.44 1.86 9.53
C ALA A 84 31.91 1.23 10.83
N PRO A 85 32.54 1.51 12.00
CA PRO A 85 32.00 1.11 13.29
C PRO A 85 30.81 2.00 13.67
N ALA A 86 29.90 1.42 14.45
CA ALA A 86 28.75 2.10 15.00
C ALA A 86 29.15 3.05 16.14
N SER A 87 28.72 4.31 16.07
CA SER A 87 28.56 5.18 17.24
C SER A 87 27.48 6.23 16.95
N GLY A 88 26.41 6.23 17.75
CA GLY A 88 25.33 7.20 17.67
C GLY A 88 25.64 8.54 18.35
N GLY A 89 24.71 9.49 18.25
CA GLY A 89 24.69 10.68 19.12
C GLY A 89 24.16 11.97 18.49
N TYR A 90 22.85 12.17 18.60
CA TYR A 90 22.10 13.42 18.85
C TYR A 90 22.73 14.82 18.60
N SER A 91 22.07 15.62 17.73
CA SER A 91 21.61 17.02 17.93
C SER A 91 21.14 17.54 16.55
N GLY A 92 19.92 18.00 16.28
CA GLY A 92 19.04 18.82 17.10
C GLY A 92 19.27 20.30 16.80
N GLY A 93 18.57 20.88 15.81
CA GLY A 93 18.47 22.34 15.66
C GLY A 93 18.21 22.86 14.24
N TYR A 94 17.05 23.51 14.05
CA TYR A 94 16.61 24.38 12.94
C TYR A 94 15.85 23.76 11.77
N THR A 95 14.62 23.33 12.06
CA THR A 95 13.47 23.61 11.18
C THR A 95 13.08 25.09 11.27
N GLY A 96 13.04 25.81 10.14
CA GLY A 96 12.43 27.14 10.12
C GLY A 96 12.71 28.06 8.92
N PHE A 97 12.42 27.64 7.69
CA PHE A 97 11.66 28.48 6.75
C PHE A 97 11.13 27.64 5.58
N GLY A 98 9.82 27.71 5.37
CA GLY A 98 9.11 26.86 4.44
C GLY A 98 9.30 27.24 2.98
N GLY A 99 9.34 26.19 2.15
CA GLY A 99 8.74 26.12 0.82
C GLY A 99 9.31 27.04 -0.23
N PHE A 100 10.23 26.54 -1.06
CA PHE A 100 10.24 26.73 -2.51
C PHE A 100 11.20 25.71 -3.16
N GLY A 101 10.66 24.87 -4.05
CA GLY A 101 11.34 24.15 -5.13
C GLY A 101 12.71 23.51 -4.86
N PHE A 102 12.73 22.32 -4.25
CA PHE A 102 13.85 21.38 -4.41
C PHE A 102 13.52 20.35 -5.51
N PRO A 103 14.39 20.15 -6.52
CA PRO A 103 14.24 19.12 -7.54
C PRO A 103 14.67 17.73 -7.01
N PHE A 104 14.38 17.43 -5.74
CA PHE A 104 14.48 16.10 -5.13
C PHE A 104 13.09 15.48 -4.93
N GLY A 105 12.10 15.92 -5.70
CA GLY A 105 10.89 15.15 -5.98
C GLY A 105 11.24 14.01 -6.95
N GLY A 106 11.82 12.96 -6.42
CA GLY A 106 12.27 11.82 -7.22
C GLY A 106 12.52 10.61 -6.34
N MET A 107 11.44 9.89 -6.07
CA MET A 107 11.39 8.44 -5.86
C MET A 107 12.69 7.73 -6.27
N GLY A 108 13.54 7.37 -5.29
CA GLY A 108 14.76 6.62 -5.57
C GLY A 108 15.75 6.69 -4.41
N GLY A 109 15.90 5.58 -3.68
CA GLY A 109 16.99 5.45 -2.71
C GLY A 109 16.57 5.16 -1.28
N PHE A 110 15.43 4.51 -1.05
CA PHE A 110 15.41 3.48 0.00
C PHE A 110 16.41 2.40 -0.41
N SER A 111 17.71 2.65 -0.21
CA SER A 111 18.65 1.55 -0.05
C SER A 111 18.29 0.93 1.29
N THR A 112 17.26 0.08 1.27
CA THR A 112 17.18 -1.06 2.15
C THR A 112 18.50 -1.78 1.97
N GLN A 113 19.50 -1.39 2.76
CA GLN A 113 20.58 -2.29 3.10
C GLN A 113 19.84 -3.49 3.67
N ARG A 114 19.67 -4.51 2.84
CA ARG A 114 19.33 -5.85 3.26
C ARG A 114 20.45 -6.25 4.20
N ARG A 115 20.39 -5.80 5.46
CA ARG A 115 20.79 -6.65 6.55
C ARG A 115 20.00 -7.91 6.28
N ARG A 116 20.70 -8.98 5.90
CA ARG A 116 20.21 -10.35 6.00
C ARG A 116 19.85 -10.51 7.48
N GLY A 117 18.68 -10.01 7.87
CA GLY A 117 18.08 -10.31 9.15
C GLY A 117 17.95 -11.81 9.15
N ALA A 118 18.60 -12.46 10.11
CA ALA A 118 18.43 -13.89 10.28
C ALA A 118 16.92 -14.14 10.33
N SER A 119 16.42 -14.93 9.39
CA SER A 119 15.00 -15.25 9.33
C SER A 119 14.60 -15.81 10.69
N ALA A 120 13.58 -15.21 11.30
CA ALA A 120 13.06 -15.65 12.58
C ALA A 120 12.71 -17.14 12.50
N TYR A 121 13.21 -17.95 13.44
CA TYR A 121 12.84 -19.36 13.52
C TYR A 121 11.46 -19.46 14.20
N ASN A 122 10.40 -19.16 13.45
CA ASN A 122 9.03 -19.28 13.93
C ASN A 122 8.31 -20.40 13.18
N PRO A 123 7.85 -21.47 13.86
CA PRO A 123 6.92 -22.43 13.27
C PRO A 123 5.62 -21.71 12.91
N SER A 124 5.27 -21.74 11.63
CA SER A 124 4.03 -21.15 11.15
C SER A 124 3.32 -22.13 10.24
N ILE A 125 2.01 -22.28 10.44
CA ILE A 125 1.16 -23.06 9.55
C ILE A 125 1.06 -22.31 8.22
N GLY A 126 1.12 -23.07 7.13
CA GLY A 126 0.97 -22.52 5.80
C GLY A 126 -0.40 -21.87 5.61
N ALA A 127 -0.43 -20.66 5.06
CA ALA A 127 -1.68 -19.96 4.79
C ALA A 127 -2.44 -20.60 3.62
N ASP A 128 -3.77 -20.65 3.75
CA ASP A 128 -4.66 -21.07 2.67
C ASP A 128 -4.51 -20.13 1.46
N VAL A 129 -4.55 -20.70 0.25
CA VAL A 129 -4.54 -19.94 -1.00
C VAL A 129 -5.95 -19.92 -1.56
N VAL A 130 -6.52 -18.72 -1.71
CA VAL A 130 -7.84 -18.57 -2.32
C VAL A 130 -7.67 -18.21 -3.79
N VAL A 131 -8.29 -19.00 -4.67
CA VAL A 131 -8.28 -18.75 -6.12
C VAL A 131 -9.71 -18.59 -6.61
N GLU A 132 -9.96 -17.49 -7.32
CA GLU A 132 -11.26 -17.24 -7.93
C GLU A 132 -11.34 -17.91 -9.29
N VAL A 133 -12.30 -18.82 -9.44
CA VAL A 133 -12.53 -19.57 -10.68
C VAL A 133 -13.78 -19.04 -11.35
N LYS A 134 -13.61 -18.43 -12.52
CA LYS A 134 -14.73 -17.93 -13.32
C LYS A 134 -15.45 -19.13 -13.96
N LEU A 135 -16.72 -19.29 -13.62
CA LEU A 135 -17.60 -20.33 -14.16
C LEU A 135 -18.71 -19.67 -14.99
N SER A 136 -19.01 -20.27 -16.14
CA SER A 136 -20.22 -19.95 -16.91
C SER A 136 -21.48 -20.50 -16.22
N ARG A 137 -22.65 -20.04 -16.64
CA ARG A 137 -23.94 -20.48 -16.08
C ARG A 137 -24.18 -21.96 -16.33
N GLU A 138 -23.75 -22.46 -17.47
CA GLU A 138 -23.86 -23.86 -17.89
C GLU A 138 -22.93 -24.72 -17.04
N GLN A 139 -21.66 -24.31 -16.90
CA GLN A 139 -20.67 -24.97 -16.03
C GLN A 139 -21.08 -25.02 -14.56
N ALA A 140 -21.72 -23.96 -14.06
CA ALA A 140 -22.25 -23.91 -12.70
C ALA A 140 -23.40 -24.91 -12.49
N ARG A 141 -24.25 -25.12 -13.51
CA ARG A 141 -25.38 -26.07 -13.46
C ARG A 141 -24.93 -27.51 -13.58
N ASP A 142 -24.10 -27.80 -14.57
CA ASP A 142 -23.73 -29.18 -14.95
C ASP A 142 -22.51 -29.69 -14.16
N GLY A 143 -21.89 -28.84 -13.34
CA GLY A 143 -20.63 -29.12 -12.66
C GLY A 143 -19.43 -28.84 -13.57
N ALA A 144 -18.29 -28.48 -12.98
CA ALA A 144 -17.13 -28.07 -13.75
C ALA A 144 -15.83 -28.55 -13.11
N ARG A 145 -14.91 -28.99 -13.96
CA ARG A 145 -13.53 -29.30 -13.57
C ARG A 145 -12.62 -28.29 -14.25
N VAL A 146 -12.01 -27.40 -13.47
CA VAL A 146 -11.19 -26.32 -14.00
C VAL A 146 -9.76 -26.48 -13.48
N ALA A 147 -8.82 -26.64 -14.40
CA ALA A 147 -7.40 -26.60 -14.08
C ALA A 147 -6.96 -25.14 -13.89
N VAL A 148 -6.38 -24.84 -12.73
CA VAL A 148 -5.94 -23.48 -12.40
C VAL A 148 -4.46 -23.52 -12.02
N LYS A 149 -3.71 -22.59 -12.62
CA LYS A 149 -2.32 -22.31 -12.24
C LYS A 149 -2.31 -21.19 -11.22
N TYR A 150 -1.65 -21.40 -10.09
CA TYR A 150 -1.59 -20.41 -9.02
C TYR A 150 -0.22 -20.40 -8.35
N PRO A 151 0.29 -19.22 -7.97
CA PRO A 151 1.51 -19.13 -7.20
C PRO A 151 1.28 -19.65 -5.78
N ARG A 152 2.12 -20.56 -5.32
CA ARG A 152 2.14 -21.04 -3.93
C ARG A 152 3.58 -21.05 -3.41
N TYR A 153 3.73 -21.05 -2.10
CA TYR A 153 5.00 -21.40 -1.47
C TYR A 153 5.05 -22.91 -1.26
N GLU A 154 6.14 -23.54 -1.67
CA GLU A 154 6.46 -24.92 -1.34
C GLU A 154 7.67 -24.98 -0.41
N SER A 155 7.79 -26.07 0.35
CA SER A 155 8.95 -26.30 1.21
C SER A 155 10.21 -26.32 0.36
N CYS A 156 11.24 -25.59 0.77
CA CYS A 156 12.50 -25.54 0.03
C CYS A 156 13.12 -26.95 -0.04
N ASP A 157 13.42 -27.46 -1.23
CA ASP A 157 13.99 -28.80 -1.41
C ASP A 157 15.34 -28.99 -0.70
N ASN A 158 16.12 -27.92 -0.54
CA ASN A 158 17.47 -27.98 0.04
C ASN A 158 17.50 -27.94 1.58
N CYS A 159 16.46 -27.39 2.22
CA CYS A 159 16.38 -27.33 3.69
C CYS A 159 15.11 -27.96 4.26
N HIS A 160 14.25 -28.53 3.41
CA HIS A 160 13.00 -29.20 3.77
C HIS A 160 12.11 -28.40 4.75
N GLY A 161 12.07 -27.07 4.62
CA GLY A 161 11.25 -26.22 5.49
C GLY A 161 11.92 -25.64 6.74
N SER A 162 13.16 -26.05 7.07
CA SER A 162 13.87 -25.63 8.29
C SER A 162 14.55 -24.26 8.18
N GLY A 163 14.66 -23.72 6.96
CA GLY A 163 15.39 -22.47 6.69
C GLY A 163 16.92 -22.60 6.78
N SER A 164 17.46 -23.73 7.22
CA SER A 164 18.89 -23.96 7.43
C SER A 164 19.40 -25.25 6.78
N VAL A 165 20.66 -25.24 6.36
CA VAL A 165 21.34 -26.41 5.79
C VAL A 165 22.16 -27.18 6.84
N ALA A 166 22.49 -26.54 7.96
CA ALA A 166 23.24 -27.14 9.05
C ALA A 166 22.36 -28.02 9.96
N SER A 167 22.98 -28.97 10.66
CA SER A 167 22.33 -29.83 11.65
C SER A 167 21.78 -29.06 12.86
N GLU A 168 22.41 -27.93 13.21
CA GLU A 168 21.85 -26.98 14.18
C GLU A 168 20.96 -25.97 13.46
N HIS A 169 19.67 -26.27 13.41
CA HIS A 169 18.71 -25.47 12.65
C HIS A 169 18.45 -24.08 13.22
N HIS A 170 18.76 -23.86 14.50
CA HIS A 170 18.48 -22.61 15.20
C HIS A 170 19.49 -22.35 16.31
N ARG A 171 19.74 -21.06 16.56
CA ARG A 171 20.47 -20.57 17.74
C ARG A 171 19.63 -19.57 18.50
N ALA A 172 19.93 -19.35 19.78
CA ALA A 172 19.28 -18.32 20.57
C ALA A 172 19.52 -16.94 19.93
N CYS A 173 18.47 -16.11 19.87
CA CYS A 173 18.56 -14.78 19.30
C CYS A 173 19.52 -13.91 20.14
N PRO A 174 20.58 -13.34 19.55
CA PRO A 174 21.57 -12.55 20.28
C PRO A 174 20.99 -11.24 20.83
N THR A 175 19.98 -10.67 20.18
CA THR A 175 19.36 -9.40 20.61
C THR A 175 18.49 -9.52 21.85
N CYS A 176 17.74 -10.61 21.99
CA CYS A 176 16.82 -10.81 23.11
C CYS A 176 17.27 -11.92 24.07
N GLY A 177 18.40 -12.58 23.81
CA GLY A 177 18.91 -13.69 24.61
C GLY A 177 17.95 -14.89 24.69
N GLY A 178 17.08 -15.07 23.69
CA GLY A 178 16.07 -16.14 23.70
C GLY A 178 14.69 -15.74 24.23
N THR A 179 14.50 -14.51 24.73
CA THR A 179 13.23 -14.09 25.36
C THR A 179 12.12 -13.69 24.40
N GLY A 180 12.43 -13.45 23.11
CA GLY A 180 11.46 -13.07 22.08
C GLY A 180 10.94 -11.62 22.17
N SER A 181 11.23 -10.91 23.26
CA SER A 181 10.82 -9.52 23.47
C SER A 181 12.00 -8.68 23.97
N ILE A 182 11.98 -7.39 23.67
CA ILE A 182 12.93 -6.43 24.24
C ILE A 182 12.16 -5.38 25.03
N ALA A 183 12.66 -5.02 26.21
CA ALA A 183 12.12 -3.94 27.00
C ALA A 183 12.75 -2.63 26.54
N VAL A 184 11.92 -1.68 26.11
CA VAL A 184 12.34 -0.32 25.81
C VAL A 184 11.86 0.56 26.95
N ASP A 185 12.78 1.28 27.57
CA ASP A 185 12.46 2.24 28.62
C ASP A 185 12.01 3.56 27.99
N LEU A 186 10.72 3.88 28.11
CA LEU A 186 10.14 5.17 27.73
C LEU A 186 9.96 6.09 28.95
N GLY A 187 10.69 5.84 30.04
CA GLY A 187 10.64 6.62 31.28
C GLY A 187 10.88 8.12 31.08
N MET A 188 11.65 8.52 30.06
CA MET A 188 11.87 9.94 29.73
C MET A 188 10.59 10.68 29.30
N PHE A 189 9.54 9.97 28.90
CA PHE A 189 8.21 10.51 28.54
C PHE A 189 7.10 10.13 29.54
N GLY A 190 7.45 9.62 30.73
CA GLY A 190 6.48 9.23 31.76
C GLY A 190 5.65 7.98 31.44
N MET A 191 6.01 7.22 30.38
CA MET A 191 5.26 6.04 29.91
C MET A 191 5.83 4.69 30.37
N GLY A 192 6.77 4.67 31.32
CA GLY A 192 7.33 3.44 31.88
C GLY A 192 8.07 2.56 30.86
N GLN A 193 8.21 1.26 31.15
CA GLN A 193 8.85 0.29 30.27
C GLN A 193 7.81 -0.36 29.34
N ALA A 194 8.00 -0.24 28.03
CA ALA A 194 7.19 -0.95 27.05
C ALA A 194 7.93 -2.20 26.56
N ARG A 195 7.25 -3.34 26.57
CA ARG A 195 7.75 -4.56 25.92
C ARG A 195 7.35 -4.53 24.45
N MET A 196 8.33 -4.60 23.57
CA MET A 196 8.12 -4.77 22.14
C MET A 196 8.64 -6.14 21.68
N VAL A 197 8.04 -6.67 20.63
CA VAL A 197 8.49 -7.92 19.99
C VAL A 197 9.90 -7.70 19.42
N CYS A 198 10.81 -8.63 19.68
CA CYS A 198 12.17 -8.54 19.17
C CYS A 198 12.17 -8.58 17.63
N PRO A 199 12.71 -7.55 16.93
CA PRO A 199 12.64 -7.46 15.48
C PRO A 199 13.53 -8.47 14.75
N GLU A 200 14.57 -9.02 15.39
CA GLU A 200 15.44 -10.03 14.78
C GLU A 200 14.79 -11.42 14.75
N CYS A 201 14.13 -11.84 15.84
CA CYS A 201 13.51 -13.17 15.93
C CYS A 201 11.98 -13.15 15.75
N GLY A 202 11.37 -11.98 15.54
CA GLY A 202 9.93 -11.84 15.36
C GLY A 202 9.09 -12.42 16.50
N GLY A 203 9.64 -12.50 17.72
CA GLY A 203 8.96 -13.08 18.88
C GLY A 203 9.36 -14.52 19.21
N SER A 204 10.04 -15.23 18.32
CA SER A 204 10.36 -16.66 18.50
C SER A 204 11.49 -16.94 19.51
N GLY A 205 12.30 -15.93 19.85
CA GLY A 205 13.50 -16.09 20.66
C GLY A 205 14.65 -16.83 19.95
N LYS A 206 14.42 -17.33 18.74
CA LYS A 206 15.36 -18.16 17.99
C LYS A 206 15.60 -17.58 16.60
N VAL A 207 16.85 -17.68 16.14
CA VAL A 207 17.23 -17.24 14.80
C VAL A 207 17.85 -18.40 14.04
N VAL A 208 17.63 -18.44 12.73
CA VAL A 208 18.29 -19.41 11.85
C VAL A 208 19.80 -19.18 11.90
N ALA A 209 20.58 -20.22 12.23
CA ALA A 209 22.04 -20.12 12.39
C ALA A 209 22.74 -19.95 11.04
N ASP A 210 22.49 -20.88 10.12
CA ASP A 210 23.04 -20.88 8.76
C ASP A 210 21.91 -20.82 7.73
N PRO A 211 21.58 -19.62 7.20
CA PRO A 211 20.47 -19.48 6.27
C PRO A 211 20.75 -20.22 4.96
N CYS A 212 19.76 -20.98 4.50
CA CYS A 212 19.85 -21.70 3.23
C CYS A 212 20.09 -20.74 2.06
N PRO A 213 21.04 -21.02 1.14
CA PRO A 213 21.35 -20.12 0.03
C PRO A 213 20.21 -19.96 -0.99
N VAL A 214 19.32 -20.95 -1.09
CA VAL A 214 18.20 -20.97 -2.05
C VAL A 214 17.02 -20.13 -1.56
N CYS A 215 16.59 -20.33 -0.30
CA CYS A 215 15.44 -19.62 0.28
C CYS A 215 15.82 -18.44 1.19
N GLY A 216 17.11 -18.17 1.37
CA GLY A 216 17.60 -17.06 2.19
C GLY A 216 17.26 -17.16 3.69
N GLY A 217 16.93 -18.36 4.19
CA GLY A 217 16.49 -18.57 5.56
C GLY A 217 14.97 -18.66 5.76
N GLU A 218 14.16 -18.42 4.72
CA GLU A 218 12.69 -18.44 4.86
C GLU A 218 12.11 -19.85 5.02
N GLY A 219 12.83 -20.89 4.55
CA GLY A 219 12.38 -22.28 4.59
C GLY A 219 11.44 -22.68 3.45
N ARG A 220 10.97 -21.73 2.65
CA ARG A 220 10.04 -21.96 1.55
C ARG A 220 10.46 -21.21 0.28
N THR A 221 10.03 -21.71 -0.86
CA THR A 221 10.32 -21.16 -2.19
C THR A 221 9.04 -20.96 -2.97
N ARG A 222 8.96 -19.88 -3.74
CA ARG A 222 7.77 -19.58 -4.55
C ARG A 222 7.78 -20.41 -5.82
N VAL A 223 6.73 -21.17 -6.05
CA VAL A 223 6.55 -22.01 -7.23
C VAL A 223 5.17 -21.79 -7.86
N GLN A 224 5.02 -22.15 -9.13
CA GLN A 224 3.74 -22.19 -9.83
C GLN A 224 3.13 -23.59 -9.62
N GLY A 225 2.08 -23.68 -8.82
CA GLY A 225 1.32 -24.90 -8.63
C GLY A 225 0.21 -25.02 -9.67
N GLU A 226 -0.10 -26.25 -10.08
CA GLU A 226 -1.27 -26.57 -10.90
C GLU A 226 -2.19 -27.50 -10.11
N ALA A 227 -3.47 -27.14 -10.02
CA ALA A 227 -4.48 -27.97 -9.39
C ALA A 227 -5.79 -27.93 -10.20
N VAL A 228 -6.50 -29.05 -10.20
CA VAL A 228 -7.84 -29.15 -10.80
C VAL A 228 -8.85 -28.95 -9.69
N VAL A 229 -9.60 -27.84 -9.75
CA VAL A 229 -10.71 -27.57 -8.84
C VAL A 229 -11.96 -28.20 -9.43
N GLU A 230 -12.57 -29.13 -8.69
CA GLU A 230 -13.84 -29.76 -9.08
C GLU A 230 -15.01 -29.10 -8.35
N PHE A 231 -15.90 -28.46 -9.10
CA PHE A 231 -17.12 -27.86 -8.59
C PHE A 231 -18.30 -28.81 -8.82
N PRO A 232 -19.08 -29.14 -7.78
CA PRO A 232 -20.24 -30.03 -7.89
C PRO A 232 -21.36 -29.40 -8.74
N VAL A 233 -22.31 -30.23 -9.17
CA VAL A 233 -23.49 -29.77 -9.90
C VAL A 233 -24.30 -28.78 -9.07
N GLY A 234 -24.84 -27.73 -9.71
CA GLY A 234 -25.59 -26.69 -9.02
C GLY A 234 -24.76 -25.77 -8.13
N THR A 235 -23.47 -25.57 -8.45
CA THR A 235 -22.61 -24.60 -7.76
C THR A 235 -23.12 -23.19 -8.01
N HIS A 236 -23.20 -22.39 -6.96
CA HIS A 236 -23.59 -20.98 -7.01
C HIS A 236 -22.40 -20.04 -6.82
N ASP A 237 -22.61 -18.76 -7.15
CA ASP A 237 -21.61 -17.73 -6.89
C ASP A 237 -21.29 -17.62 -5.38
N GLY A 238 -20.00 -17.72 -5.05
CA GLY A 238 -19.50 -17.65 -3.67
C GLY A 238 -19.24 -19.01 -3.02
N ASP A 239 -19.63 -20.12 -3.65
CA ASP A 239 -19.34 -21.46 -3.14
C ASP A 239 -17.83 -21.72 -3.07
N LEU A 240 -17.42 -22.43 -2.01
CA LEU A 240 -16.02 -22.69 -1.70
C LEU A 240 -15.74 -24.19 -1.75
N VAL A 241 -14.80 -24.57 -2.62
CA VAL A 241 -14.27 -25.94 -2.69
C VAL A 241 -12.87 -25.94 -2.08
N ARG A 242 -12.66 -26.76 -1.04
CA ARG A 242 -11.37 -26.87 -0.35
C ARG A 242 -10.64 -28.12 -0.78
N MET A 243 -9.37 -27.98 -1.16
CA MET A 243 -8.44 -29.07 -1.41
C MET A 243 -7.31 -29.03 -0.39
N LYS A 244 -7.18 -30.12 0.37
CA LYS A 244 -6.22 -30.21 1.47
C LYS A 244 -4.77 -30.24 0.98
N GLY A 245 -3.89 -29.53 1.67
CA GLY A 245 -2.42 -29.58 1.45
C GLY A 245 -1.94 -28.97 0.12
N ARG A 246 -2.81 -28.23 -0.58
CA ARG A 246 -2.50 -27.56 -1.86
C ARG A 246 -2.29 -26.05 -1.71
N GLY A 247 -2.34 -25.51 -0.50
CA GLY A 247 -2.07 -24.11 -0.17
C GLY A 247 -0.58 -23.82 0.00
N ASN A 248 -0.22 -22.80 0.79
CA ASN A 248 1.19 -22.51 1.06
C ASN A 248 1.79 -23.53 2.02
N ALA A 249 3.06 -23.88 1.85
CA ALA A 249 3.81 -24.66 2.81
C ALA A 249 4.02 -23.88 4.11
N GLY A 250 3.90 -24.59 5.24
CA GLY A 250 4.30 -24.07 6.54
C GLY A 250 5.81 -23.96 6.69
N THR A 251 6.26 -23.24 7.71
CA THR A 251 7.68 -23.09 8.04
C THR A 251 8.02 -23.88 9.29
N ASN A 252 9.24 -24.41 9.37
CA ASN A 252 9.79 -25.10 10.55
C ASN A 252 8.89 -26.25 11.07
N GLY A 253 8.41 -27.11 10.17
CA GLY A 253 7.53 -28.24 10.49
C GLY A 253 6.04 -27.89 10.59
N GLY A 254 5.64 -26.66 10.24
CA GLY A 254 4.23 -26.30 10.12
C GLY A 254 3.55 -27.03 8.97
N GLU A 255 2.27 -27.38 9.16
CA GLU A 255 1.45 -28.03 8.14
C GLU A 255 1.25 -27.12 6.91
N THR A 256 1.00 -27.74 5.76
CA THR A 256 0.67 -27.02 4.53
C THR A 256 -0.78 -26.59 4.55
N GLY A 257 -1.07 -25.34 4.19
CA GLY A 257 -2.43 -24.83 4.08
C GLY A 257 -3.21 -25.48 2.94
N ASP A 258 -4.45 -25.06 2.77
CA ASP A 258 -5.36 -25.57 1.75
C ASP A 258 -5.43 -24.66 0.53
N LEU A 259 -5.82 -25.23 -0.62
CA LEU A 259 -6.28 -24.46 -1.76
C LEU A 259 -7.80 -24.34 -1.68
N VAL A 260 -8.30 -23.10 -1.68
CA VAL A 260 -9.72 -22.79 -1.65
C VAL A 260 -10.12 -22.21 -3.00
N GLY A 261 -10.81 -23.00 -3.81
CA GLY A 261 -11.42 -22.54 -5.04
C GLY A 261 -12.74 -21.84 -4.74
N ARG A 262 -12.82 -20.54 -5.02
CA ARG A 262 -14.06 -19.77 -4.93
C ARG A 262 -14.74 -19.72 -6.29
N ALA A 263 -15.95 -20.23 -6.38
CA ALA A 263 -16.77 -20.14 -7.59
C ALA A 263 -17.17 -18.69 -7.83
N HIS A 264 -16.88 -18.20 -9.04
CA HIS A 264 -17.26 -16.87 -9.49
C HIS A 264 -18.20 -17.02 -10.70
N VAL A 265 -19.51 -16.92 -10.48
CA VAL A 265 -20.54 -17.07 -11.52
C VAL A 265 -21.07 -15.69 -11.89
N SER A 266 -20.55 -15.12 -12.98
CA SER A 266 -20.89 -13.75 -13.42
C SER A 266 -22.39 -13.56 -13.70
N ALA A 267 -23.09 -14.63 -14.07
CA ALA A 267 -24.53 -14.61 -14.36
C ALA A 267 -25.43 -14.43 -13.11
N GLU A 268 -24.91 -14.66 -11.90
CA GLU A 268 -25.68 -14.57 -10.65
C GLU A 268 -25.38 -13.30 -9.83
N ARG A 269 -24.27 -12.63 -10.11
CA ARG A 269 -23.89 -11.41 -9.40
C ARG A 269 -24.53 -10.16 -9.95
N LEU A 270 -25.03 -9.35 -9.02
CA LEU A 270 -25.46 -7.99 -9.27
C LEU A 270 -24.29 -7.05 -8.91
N GLU A 271 -23.41 -6.80 -9.87
CA GLU A 271 -22.24 -5.94 -9.69
C GLU A 271 -22.38 -4.61 -10.44
N GLY A 272 -21.61 -3.60 -10.01
CA GLY A 272 -21.44 -2.35 -10.74
C GLY A 272 -22.76 -1.58 -11.01
N ARG A 273 -23.01 -1.31 -12.29
CA ARG A 273 -24.07 -0.40 -12.75
C ARG A 273 -25.46 -0.94 -12.44
N ALA A 274 -25.75 -2.21 -12.68
CA ALA A 274 -27.05 -2.78 -12.35
C ALA A 274 -27.39 -2.65 -10.86
N ARG A 275 -26.42 -2.91 -9.95
CA ARG A 275 -26.66 -2.77 -8.50
C ARG A 275 -27.02 -1.33 -8.13
N SER A 276 -26.26 -0.36 -8.62
CA SER A 276 -26.56 1.06 -8.43
C SER A 276 -27.91 1.42 -9.04
N GLY A 277 -28.22 0.90 -10.23
CA GLY A 277 -29.50 1.11 -10.91
C GLY A 277 -30.69 0.62 -10.08
N PHE A 278 -30.68 -0.62 -9.58
CA PHE A 278 -31.73 -1.14 -8.70
C PHE A 278 -31.87 -0.32 -7.42
N TYR A 279 -30.76 0.11 -6.81
CA TYR A 279 -30.79 0.95 -5.62
C TYR A 279 -31.40 2.33 -5.91
N THR A 280 -31.00 2.97 -7.00
CA THR A 280 -31.54 4.28 -7.43
C THR A 280 -33.02 4.19 -7.76
N LEU A 281 -33.45 3.14 -8.48
CA LEU A 281 -34.88 2.90 -8.74
C LEU A 281 -35.65 2.71 -7.44
N GLY A 282 -35.10 1.95 -6.50
CA GLY A 282 -35.68 1.78 -5.17
C GLY A 282 -35.81 3.11 -4.43
N LEU A 283 -34.75 3.92 -4.40
CA LEU A 283 -34.71 5.21 -3.73
C LEU A 283 -35.78 6.18 -4.26
N VAL A 284 -36.01 6.19 -5.57
CA VAL A 284 -36.95 7.13 -6.23
C VAL A 284 -38.41 6.68 -6.10
N THR A 285 -38.65 5.38 -5.97
CA THR A 285 -40.01 4.81 -5.96
C THR A 285 -40.94 5.46 -4.91
N PRO A 286 -40.54 5.64 -3.63
CA PRO A 286 -41.38 6.32 -2.62
C PRO A 286 -41.80 7.74 -3.00
N PHE A 287 -40.92 8.52 -3.66
CA PHE A 287 -41.22 9.88 -4.08
C PHE A 287 -42.27 9.91 -5.19
N LEU A 288 -42.20 8.99 -6.15
CA LEU A 288 -43.21 8.86 -7.22
C LEU A 288 -44.56 8.44 -6.66
N VAL A 289 -44.56 7.47 -5.74
CA VAL A 289 -45.77 6.99 -5.07
C VAL A 289 -46.44 8.14 -4.31
N LEU A 290 -45.69 8.85 -3.46
CA LEU A 290 -46.22 10.00 -2.72
C LEU A 290 -46.72 11.10 -3.66
N SER A 291 -45.98 11.41 -4.73
CA SER A 291 -46.40 12.39 -5.72
C SER A 291 -47.71 12.03 -6.41
N SER A 292 -47.96 10.73 -6.67
CA SER A 292 -49.19 10.28 -7.30
C SER A 292 -50.42 10.41 -6.39
N PHE A 293 -50.25 10.27 -5.08
CA PHE A 293 -51.33 10.38 -4.10
C PHE A 293 -51.64 11.83 -3.70
N SER A 294 -50.61 12.65 -3.47
CA SER A 294 -50.81 13.95 -2.84
C SER A 294 -50.95 15.11 -3.83
N GLY A 295 -50.61 14.90 -5.12
CA GLY A 295 -50.64 15.93 -6.18
C GLY A 295 -49.76 17.16 -5.94
N THR A 296 -49.15 17.27 -4.76
CA THR A 296 -48.44 18.44 -4.22
C THR A 296 -46.98 18.50 -4.67
N PHE A 297 -46.52 17.48 -5.39
CA PHE A 297 -45.10 17.26 -5.66
C PHE A 297 -44.76 17.19 -7.15
N SER A 298 -45.46 17.98 -7.99
CA SER A 298 -45.11 18.19 -9.41
C SER A 298 -43.62 18.55 -9.60
N MET A 299 -43.04 19.32 -8.67
CA MET A 299 -41.61 19.66 -8.70
C MET A 299 -40.68 18.47 -8.41
N PHE A 300 -41.11 17.51 -7.59
CA PHE A 300 -40.30 16.32 -7.31
C PHE A 300 -40.37 15.30 -8.45
N LEU A 301 -41.45 15.29 -9.24
CA LEU A 301 -41.53 14.47 -10.46
C LEU A 301 -40.37 14.77 -11.42
N LEU A 302 -40.04 16.04 -11.63
CA LEU A 302 -38.91 16.46 -12.46
C LEU A 302 -37.55 16.05 -11.85
N LEU A 303 -37.40 16.24 -10.54
CA LEU A 303 -36.18 15.86 -9.81
C LEU A 303 -35.99 14.32 -9.77
N CYS A 304 -37.08 13.57 -9.77
CA CYS A 304 -37.10 12.10 -9.77
C CYS A 304 -36.97 11.50 -11.17
N ALA A 305 -37.33 12.24 -12.23
CA ALA A 305 -37.26 11.76 -13.60
C ALA A 305 -35.83 11.41 -14.03
N ILE A 306 -34.85 12.28 -13.70
CA ILE A 306 -33.44 12.06 -14.03
C ILE A 306 -32.89 10.78 -13.37
N PRO A 307 -32.97 10.60 -12.04
CA PRO A 307 -32.47 9.38 -11.39
C PRO A 307 -33.29 8.14 -11.77
N LEU A 308 -34.58 8.27 -12.10
CA LEU A 308 -35.37 7.15 -12.62
C LEU A 308 -34.88 6.68 -14.00
N VAL A 309 -34.69 7.60 -14.94
CA VAL A 309 -34.17 7.27 -16.28
C VAL A 309 -32.75 6.74 -16.17
N MET A 310 -31.90 7.38 -15.37
CA MET A 310 -30.54 6.89 -15.10
C MET A 310 -30.56 5.48 -14.50
N GLY A 311 -31.40 5.23 -13.50
CA GLY A 311 -31.55 3.92 -12.86
C GLY A 311 -32.02 2.85 -13.84
N LEU A 312 -33.00 3.15 -14.69
CA LEU A 312 -33.48 2.25 -15.75
C LEU A 312 -32.39 1.96 -16.76
N VAL A 313 -31.68 2.97 -17.25
CA VAL A 313 -30.57 2.79 -18.21
C VAL A 313 -29.46 1.95 -17.59
N MET A 314 -29.13 2.17 -16.32
CA MET A 314 -28.10 1.39 -15.63
C MET A 314 -28.48 -0.08 -15.50
N VAL A 315 -29.75 -0.39 -15.18
CA VAL A 315 -30.25 -1.78 -15.12
C VAL A 315 -30.31 -2.41 -16.51
N LEU A 316 -30.82 -1.69 -17.51
CA LEU A 316 -31.00 -2.19 -18.89
C LEU A 316 -29.69 -2.31 -19.67
N SER A 317 -28.66 -1.54 -19.29
CA SER A 317 -27.33 -1.60 -19.92
C SER A 317 -26.59 -2.91 -19.61
N ASP A 318 -26.96 -3.61 -18.54
CA ASP A 318 -26.43 -4.93 -18.21
C ASP A 318 -27.36 -6.00 -18.78
N ASP A 319 -27.10 -6.45 -20.01
CA ASP A 319 -27.72 -7.56 -20.76
C ASP A 319 -28.75 -8.40 -19.95
N VAL A 320 -29.96 -7.85 -19.80
CA VAL A 320 -30.95 -8.26 -18.78
C VAL A 320 -31.59 -9.60 -19.12
N PHE A 321 -31.63 -9.94 -20.41
CA PHE A 321 -32.36 -11.09 -20.94
C PHE A 321 -31.67 -12.45 -20.69
N HIS A 322 -30.37 -12.45 -20.38
CA HIS A 322 -29.61 -13.68 -20.13
C HIS A 322 -29.37 -13.98 -18.64
N ARG A 323 -29.91 -13.13 -17.74
CA ARG A 323 -29.66 -13.22 -16.29
C ARG A 323 -30.49 -14.29 -15.61
N SER A 324 -29.98 -14.79 -14.49
CA SER A 324 -30.62 -15.84 -13.70
C SER A 324 -31.76 -15.28 -12.82
N GLY A 325 -32.69 -16.14 -12.39
CA GLY A 325 -33.72 -15.72 -11.42
C GLY A 325 -33.12 -15.25 -10.08
N LEU A 326 -31.95 -15.78 -9.70
CA LEU A 326 -31.19 -15.33 -8.52
C LEU A 326 -30.69 -13.89 -8.67
N TRP A 327 -30.27 -13.49 -9.87
CA TRP A 327 -29.87 -12.11 -10.16
C TRP A 327 -31.03 -11.14 -9.91
N TRP A 328 -32.23 -11.47 -10.39
CA TRP A 328 -33.44 -10.68 -10.13
C TRP A 328 -33.83 -10.65 -8.66
N LYS A 329 -33.72 -11.77 -7.94
CA LYS A 329 -33.97 -11.81 -6.49
C LYS A 329 -33.01 -10.90 -5.72
N ARG A 330 -31.71 -10.92 -6.06
CA ARG A 330 -30.70 -10.01 -5.49
C ARG A 330 -30.96 -8.55 -5.88
N GLY A 331 -31.35 -8.28 -7.13
CA GLY A 331 -31.79 -6.97 -7.60
C GLY A 331 -32.98 -6.43 -6.80
N LEU A 332 -33.99 -7.25 -6.56
CA LEU A 332 -35.19 -6.89 -5.80
C LEU A 332 -34.87 -6.62 -4.32
N GLN A 333 -33.93 -7.35 -3.72
CA GLN A 333 -33.44 -7.06 -2.37
C GLN A 333 -32.77 -5.69 -2.29
N VAL A 334 -31.89 -5.37 -3.25
CA VAL A 334 -31.23 -4.05 -3.32
C VAL A 334 -32.25 -2.94 -3.58
N PHE A 335 -33.23 -3.19 -4.46
CA PHE A 335 -34.35 -2.28 -4.68
C PHE A 335 -35.14 -2.03 -3.40
N ALA A 336 -35.48 -3.08 -2.63
CA ALA A 336 -36.19 -2.94 -1.36
C ALA A 336 -35.39 -2.11 -0.34
N SER A 337 -34.07 -2.30 -0.26
CA SER A 337 -33.20 -1.44 0.56
C SER A 337 -33.16 0.01 0.07
N GLY A 338 -33.22 0.21 -1.26
CA GLY A 338 -33.40 1.54 -1.85
C GLY A 338 -34.72 2.17 -1.43
N VAL A 339 -35.84 1.42 -1.50
CA VAL A 339 -37.17 1.86 -1.09
C VAL A 339 -37.22 2.26 0.37
N SER A 340 -36.63 1.48 1.28
CA SER A 340 -36.62 1.84 2.71
C SER A 340 -35.89 3.16 2.96
N ASN A 341 -34.73 3.36 2.32
CA ASN A 341 -33.98 4.59 2.45
C ASN A 341 -34.70 5.77 1.78
N GLY A 342 -35.26 5.56 0.59
CA GLY A 342 -36.04 6.56 -0.13
C GLY A 342 -37.28 7.01 0.66
N LEU A 343 -37.96 6.08 1.34
CA LEU A 343 -39.14 6.37 2.15
C LEU A 343 -38.79 7.25 3.35
N LEU A 344 -37.66 6.98 4.01
CA LEU A 344 -37.16 7.85 5.08
C LEU A 344 -36.93 9.28 4.57
N PHE A 345 -36.23 9.46 3.44
CA PHE A 345 -35.99 10.78 2.85
C PHE A 345 -37.26 11.47 2.38
N ALA A 346 -38.21 10.72 1.84
CA ALA A 346 -39.48 11.26 1.39
C ALA A 346 -40.34 11.75 2.57
N LEU A 347 -40.41 11.00 3.67
CA LEU A 347 -41.08 11.44 4.89
C LEU A 347 -40.45 12.70 5.48
N ILE A 348 -39.11 12.76 5.54
CA ILE A 348 -38.38 13.95 5.98
C ILE A 348 -38.72 15.15 5.10
N SER A 349 -38.78 14.95 3.78
CA SER A 349 -39.09 16.00 2.82
C SER A 349 -40.54 16.51 2.95
N VAL A 350 -41.50 15.62 3.19
CA VAL A 350 -42.90 15.98 3.49
C VAL A 350 -42.97 16.79 4.78
N TRP A 351 -42.24 16.38 5.82
CA TRP A 351 -42.20 17.10 7.10
C TRP A 351 -41.65 18.52 6.94
N PHE A 352 -40.52 18.67 6.26
CA PHE A 352 -39.95 19.99 5.95
C PHE A 352 -40.92 20.85 5.14
N SER A 353 -41.53 20.30 4.09
CA SER A 353 -42.52 21.01 3.27
C SER A 353 -43.70 21.51 4.09
N SER A 354 -44.22 20.67 5.00
CA SER A 354 -45.32 21.02 5.91
C SER A 354 -44.92 22.15 6.87
N CYS A 355 -43.72 22.12 7.42
CA CYS A 355 -43.22 23.19 8.28
C CYS A 355 -43.05 24.51 7.53
N THR A 356 -42.52 24.49 6.31
CA THR A 356 -42.40 25.70 5.48
C THR A 356 -43.76 26.29 5.10
N GLN A 357 -44.73 25.47 4.71
CA GLN A 357 -46.07 25.96 4.38
C GLN A 357 -46.78 26.57 5.59
N ALA A 358 -46.65 25.97 6.77
CA ALA A 358 -47.20 26.51 8.01
C ALA A 358 -46.57 27.86 8.38
N MET A 359 -45.26 28.04 8.15
CA MET A 359 -44.54 29.28 8.43
C MET A 359 -44.92 30.41 7.45
N PHE A 360 -45.08 30.11 6.15
CA PHE A 360 -45.42 31.11 5.12
C PHE A 360 -46.91 31.50 5.12
N LEU A 361 -47.82 30.59 5.46
CA LEU A 361 -49.27 30.87 5.47
C LEU A 361 -49.81 31.26 6.85
N GLY A 362 -49.02 31.09 7.92
CA GLY A 362 -49.39 31.49 9.29
C GLY A 362 -49.81 32.96 9.44
N PRO A 363 -49.12 33.94 8.82
CA PRO A 363 -49.49 35.36 8.92
C PRO A 363 -50.80 35.72 8.20
N TYR A 364 -51.18 34.95 7.17
CA TYR A 364 -52.38 35.21 6.35
C TYR A 364 -53.63 34.50 6.87
N ARG A 365 -53.52 33.75 7.98
CA ARG A 365 -54.63 32.96 8.55
C ARG A 365 -55.45 33.73 9.59
N TYR A 366 -55.02 34.94 9.94
CA TYR A 366 -55.64 35.84 10.93
C TYR A 366 -56.04 37.21 10.36
N MET A 367 -55.98 37.39 9.04
CA MET A 367 -56.72 38.41 8.29
C MET A 367 -57.90 37.72 7.61
#